data_AF-W2BZP8-F1
#
_entry.id   AF-W2BZP8-F1
#
_cell.length_a   1.000
_cell.length_b   1.000
_cell.length_c   1.000
_cell.angle_alpha   90.00
_cell.angle_beta   90.00
_cell.angle_gamma   90.00
#
_symmetry.space_group_name_H-M   'P 1'
#
loop_
_entity.id
_entity.type
_entity.pdbx_description
1 polymer ?
#
loop_
_entity_poly.entity_id
_entity_poly.type
_entity_poly.pdbx_seq_one_letter_code
_entity_poly.pdbx_strand_id
1 'polypeptide(L)'
;MRNIVKHKIKRIILSNKWYILFELLFFAFLTGSEISHMKLLKVNLSEFVLMSIVNHYHILYLFLPIILLIILNIVRRLEPHEILRFKNRTTYISVNYVSLLIMVLVYVMVHILMAFFIGMTSFELSTSFSHTFFDEYDEILLILDSFSKVMVNSGLAIICTGVYMVIGLGFIYLMIIFINDKFGNRGSIAACVGIFISVYLGFKTELSYHLPILALNNFFIFHHALLVNGVIKFGLVLAIISSGNLLLLYNIKKRNPVFEKYLITSKVKILTAGLILILLTLEVILIIGSGESKFKDLFFKFFMGSYLEEPSFMGWLRVTILYFIPIFAIGNCVSNFRKNLNNSLLVRYRSKKEVLFKRNIAFLKFSLLYSISTVMILLFIYCIGDKGYVTEAVYEMSHGVVDLDRQVMLYSCLFVINQVFLSTIYVMLSDKLGEIATFIGMIITTYIGFLMTSSNHIILGLSFGTFLGYTQSKIIIGAVILMMGICSVYYLFPARRRF
;
A
#
# COMPACT_ATOMS: atom_id res chain seq x y z
N MET A 1 18.40 -22.77 7.86
CA MET A 1 17.84 -21.46 8.29
C MET A 1 18.00 -21.21 9.79
N ARG A 2 17.58 -22.13 10.68
CA ARG A 2 17.64 -21.97 12.15
C ARG A 2 18.99 -21.52 12.71
N ASN A 3 20.10 -22.14 12.27
CA ASN A 3 21.46 -21.76 12.74
C ASN A 3 21.89 -20.35 12.29
N ILE A 4 21.47 -19.92 11.09
CA ILE A 4 21.78 -18.58 10.55
C ILE A 4 21.00 -17.52 11.34
N VAL A 5 19.71 -17.77 11.60
CA VAL A 5 18.86 -16.89 12.42
C VAL A 5 19.42 -16.74 13.83
N LYS A 6 19.80 -17.85 14.48
CA LYS A 6 20.42 -17.86 15.81
C LYS A 6 21.72 -17.04 15.85
N HIS A 7 22.59 -17.22 14.85
CA HIS A 7 23.85 -16.47 14.77
C HIS A 7 23.61 -14.96 14.56
N LYS A 8 22.64 -14.59 13.71
CA LYS A 8 22.27 -13.18 13.51
C LYS A 8 21.69 -12.54 14.78
N ILE A 9 20.80 -13.24 15.50
CA ILE A 9 20.27 -12.74 16.78
C ILE A 9 21.41 -12.48 17.77
N LYS A 10 22.31 -13.46 17.97
CA LYS A 10 23.46 -13.31 18.85
C LYS A 10 24.33 -12.12 18.45
N ARG A 11 24.58 -11.94 17.15
CA ARG A 11 25.34 -10.80 16.63
C ARG A 11 24.64 -9.47 16.90
N ILE A 12 23.33 -9.37 16.67
CA ILE A 12 22.54 -8.16 16.93
C ILE A 12 22.65 -7.77 18.41
N ILE A 13 22.40 -8.71 19.31
CA ILE A 13 22.45 -8.48 20.77
C ILE A 13 23.86 -8.04 21.19
N LEU A 14 24.90 -8.79 20.81
CA LEU A 14 26.28 -8.46 21.19
C LEU A 14 26.74 -7.10 20.64
N SER A 15 26.32 -6.74 19.43
CA SER A 15 26.69 -5.47 18.81
C SER A 15 26.00 -4.25 19.43
N ASN A 16 24.89 -4.46 20.14
CA ASN A 16 24.11 -3.39 20.76
C ASN A 16 23.99 -3.56 22.29
N LYS A 17 24.85 -4.40 22.89
CA LYS A 17 24.75 -4.83 24.30
C LYS A 17 24.68 -3.66 25.28
N TRP A 18 25.41 -2.58 25.02
CA TRP A 18 25.46 -1.42 25.91
C TRP A 18 24.19 -0.57 25.83
N TYR A 19 23.60 -0.42 24.65
CA TYR A 19 22.31 0.26 24.49
C TYR A 19 21.19 -0.51 25.18
N ILE A 20 21.16 -1.83 24.97
CA ILE A 20 20.19 -2.73 25.61
C ILE A 20 20.35 -2.71 27.13
N LEU A 21 21.59 -2.78 27.64
CA LEU A 21 21.85 -2.77 29.08
C LEU A 21 21.45 -1.43 29.71
N PHE A 22 21.81 -0.31 29.09
CA PHE A 22 21.46 1.03 29.57
C PHE A 22 19.94 1.19 29.68
N GLU A 23 19.22 0.76 28.65
CA GLU A 23 17.76 0.83 28.61
C GLU A 23 17.12 -0.04 29.70
N LEU A 24 17.56 -1.29 29.86
CA LEU A 24 17.02 -2.19 30.87
C LEU A 24 17.29 -1.68 32.30
N LEU A 25 18.46 -1.08 32.55
CA LEU A 25 18.76 -0.46 33.85
C LEU A 25 17.85 0.73 34.14
N PHE A 26 17.59 1.56 33.14
CA PHE A 26 16.69 2.69 33.29
C PHE A 26 15.24 2.23 33.48
N PHE A 27 14.80 1.22 32.72
CA PHE A 27 13.49 0.59 32.89
C PHE A 27 13.32 0.04 34.31
N ALA A 28 14.36 -0.61 34.86
CA ALA A 28 14.38 -1.08 36.26
C ALA A 28 14.15 0.06 37.25
N PHE A 29 14.91 1.15 37.08
CA PHE A 29 14.87 2.31 37.95
C PHE A 29 13.49 2.97 37.91
N LEU A 30 12.97 3.21 36.71
CA LEU A 30 11.66 3.82 36.51
C LEU A 30 10.54 2.95 37.08
N THR A 31 10.53 1.65 36.76
CA THR A 31 9.55 0.68 37.29
C THR A 31 9.62 0.59 38.82
N GLY A 32 10.83 0.63 39.40
CA GLY A 32 11.03 0.61 40.85
C GLY A 32 10.52 1.89 41.54
N SER A 33 10.68 3.05 40.90
CA SER A 33 10.23 4.33 41.48
C SER A 33 8.71 4.44 41.59
N GLU A 34 7.97 3.78 40.70
CA GLU A 34 6.50 3.80 40.65
C GLU A 34 5.83 2.90 41.70
N ILE A 35 6.58 2.02 42.39
CA ILE A 35 6.00 1.05 43.34
C ILE A 35 5.16 1.74 44.43
N SER A 36 5.67 2.84 44.99
CA SER A 36 5.01 3.54 46.08
C SER A 36 3.66 4.12 45.67
N HIS A 37 3.61 4.74 44.50
CA HIS A 37 2.41 5.33 43.92
C HIS A 37 1.39 4.25 43.53
N MET A 38 1.83 3.19 42.84
CA MET A 38 0.97 2.07 42.45
C MET A 38 0.37 1.32 43.65
N LYS A 39 1.08 1.24 44.79
CA LYS A 39 0.52 0.70 46.04
C LYS A 39 -0.64 1.54 46.59
N LEU A 40 -0.54 2.88 46.50
CA LEU A 40 -1.63 3.77 46.90
C LEU A 40 -2.89 3.55 46.05
N LEU A 41 -2.69 3.26 44.76
CA LEU A 41 -3.75 2.94 43.80
C LEU A 41 -4.33 1.53 43.96
N LYS A 42 -3.83 0.71 44.90
CA LYS A 42 -4.28 -0.68 45.16
C LYS A 42 -4.28 -1.60 43.93
N VAL A 43 -3.37 -1.36 42.98
CA VAL A 43 -3.23 -2.22 41.80
C VAL A 43 -2.65 -3.59 42.19
N ASN A 44 -3.01 -4.62 41.45
CA ASN A 44 -2.41 -5.94 41.61
C ASN A 44 -1.13 -6.11 40.78
N LEU A 45 -0.44 -7.25 40.94
CA LEU A 45 0.84 -7.50 40.27
C LEU A 45 0.75 -7.48 38.74
N SER A 46 -0.33 -8.03 38.17
CA SER A 46 -0.48 -8.09 36.71
C SER A 46 -0.82 -6.72 36.11
N GLU A 47 -1.62 -5.90 36.82
CA GLU A 47 -1.86 -4.50 36.48
C GLU A 47 -0.58 -3.67 36.57
N PHE A 48 0.22 -3.87 37.62
CA PHE A 48 1.54 -3.24 37.74
C PHE A 48 2.46 -3.57 36.56
N VAL A 49 2.54 -4.86 36.18
CA VAL A 49 3.32 -5.30 35.01
C VAL A 49 2.78 -4.66 33.73
N LEU A 50 1.46 -4.67 33.53
CA LEU A 50 0.82 -4.05 32.38
C LEU A 50 1.16 -2.56 32.28
N MET A 51 1.01 -1.81 33.37
CA MET A 51 1.29 -0.37 33.42
C MET A 51 2.76 -0.06 33.19
N SER A 52 3.67 -0.89 33.70
CA SER A 52 5.11 -0.75 33.46
C SER A 52 5.46 -0.88 31.97
N ILE A 53 4.85 -1.84 31.26
CA ILE A 53 5.10 -2.08 29.83
C ILE A 53 4.42 -1.02 28.97
N VAL A 54 3.24 -0.55 29.37
CA VAL A 54 2.41 0.38 28.61
C VAL A 54 2.82 1.84 28.81
N ASN A 55 3.69 2.12 29.79
CA ASN A 55 4.19 3.46 30.09
C ASN A 55 4.75 4.16 28.84
N HIS A 56 3.96 5.08 28.29
CA HIS A 56 4.27 5.74 27.04
C HIS A 56 5.47 6.68 27.17
N TYR A 57 5.76 7.23 28.35
CA TYR A 57 6.95 8.06 28.56
C TYR A 57 8.23 7.23 28.42
N HIS A 58 8.27 6.05 29.01
CA HIS A 58 9.36 5.10 28.83
C HIS A 58 9.50 4.69 27.36
N ILE A 59 8.37 4.32 26.73
CA ILE A 59 8.34 3.88 25.33
C ILE A 59 8.89 4.97 24.39
N LEU A 60 8.43 6.21 24.56
CA LEU A 60 8.73 7.32 23.65
C LEU A 60 10.14 7.87 23.84
N TYR A 61 10.54 8.12 25.09
CA TYR A 61 11.78 8.83 25.37
C TYR A 61 13.02 7.94 25.38
N LEU A 62 12.86 6.63 25.59
CA LEU A 62 14.01 5.74 25.74
C LEU A 62 13.96 4.50 24.84
N PHE A 63 12.89 3.71 24.96
CA PHE A 63 12.77 2.44 24.25
C PHE A 63 12.80 2.63 22.73
N LEU A 64 11.97 3.55 22.19
CA LEU A 64 11.89 3.80 20.76
C LEU A 64 13.20 4.35 20.17
N PRO A 65 13.85 5.40 20.72
CA PRO A 65 15.16 5.85 20.26
C PRO A 65 16.20 4.74 20.20
N ILE A 66 16.26 3.91 21.24
CA ILE A 66 17.24 2.81 21.32
C ILE A 66 16.94 1.74 20.29
N ILE A 67 15.68 1.36 20.11
CA ILE A 67 15.29 0.41 19.04
C ILE A 67 15.59 0.99 17.65
N LEU A 68 15.33 2.28 17.41
CA LEU A 68 15.65 2.91 16.13
C LEU A 68 17.17 2.92 15.86
N LEU A 69 18.00 3.15 16.88
CA LEU A 69 19.46 3.03 16.77
C LEU A 69 19.90 1.58 16.48
N ILE A 70 19.31 0.60 17.15
CA ILE A 70 19.56 -0.83 16.88
C ILE A 70 19.19 -1.17 15.43
N ILE A 71 18.02 -0.73 14.97
CA ILE A 71 17.56 -0.91 13.59
C ILE A 71 18.54 -0.27 12.60
N LEU A 72 18.98 0.97 12.84
CA LEU A 72 19.97 1.65 12.00
C LEU A 72 21.30 0.88 11.94
N ASN A 73 21.77 0.35 13.07
CA ASN A 73 22.99 -0.45 13.12
C ASN A 73 22.85 -1.74 12.30
N ILE A 74 21.67 -2.38 12.31
CA ILE A 74 21.38 -3.55 11.49
C ILE A 74 21.37 -3.17 10.01
N VAL A 75 20.66 -2.11 9.65
CA VAL A 75 20.47 -1.66 8.26
C VAL A 75 21.79 -1.20 7.62
N ARG A 76 22.63 -0.45 8.36
CA ARG A 76 23.96 -0.03 7.89
C ARG A 76 24.90 -1.20 7.61
N ARG A 77 24.71 -2.33 8.29
CA ARG A 77 25.53 -3.55 8.18
C ARG A 77 24.97 -4.56 7.17
N LEU A 78 23.96 -4.19 6.38
CA LEU A 78 23.49 -5.00 5.26
C LEU A 78 24.54 -4.97 4.14
N GLU A 79 25.61 -5.73 4.31
CA GLU A 79 26.71 -5.73 3.36
C GLU A 79 26.34 -6.51 2.08
N PRO A 80 26.72 -6.01 0.88
CA PRO A 80 26.40 -6.67 -0.39
C PRO A 80 26.92 -8.09 -0.48
N HIS A 81 28.04 -8.39 0.19
CA HIS A 81 28.67 -9.70 0.19
C HIS A 81 27.87 -10.75 0.97
N GLU A 82 27.08 -10.36 1.99
CA GLU A 82 26.22 -11.30 2.73
C GLU A 82 25.06 -11.78 1.86
N ILE A 83 24.57 -10.94 0.93
CA ILE A 83 23.45 -11.27 0.04
C ILE A 83 23.79 -12.46 -0.87
N LEU A 84 25.06 -12.59 -1.27
CA LEU A 84 25.56 -13.68 -2.12
C LEU A 84 25.42 -15.06 -1.45
N ARG A 85 25.32 -15.13 -0.12
CA ARG A 85 25.14 -16.38 0.64
C ARG A 85 23.70 -16.88 0.63
N PHE A 86 22.75 -16.13 0.09
CA PHE A 86 21.33 -16.47 0.07
C PHE A 86 20.82 -16.67 -1.35
N LYS A 87 19.91 -17.64 -1.53
CA LYS A 87 19.31 -17.99 -2.83
C LYS A 87 18.70 -16.78 -3.55
N ASN A 88 18.04 -15.90 -2.80
CA ASN A 88 17.40 -14.68 -3.30
C ASN A 88 17.48 -13.57 -2.22
N ARG A 89 17.45 -12.30 -2.64
CA ARG A 89 17.40 -11.12 -1.76
C ARG A 89 16.25 -11.16 -0.75
N THR A 90 15.10 -11.68 -1.14
CA THR A 90 13.96 -11.81 -0.21
C THR A 90 14.23 -12.80 0.90
N THR A 91 14.90 -13.90 0.60
CA THR A 91 15.27 -14.87 1.63
C THR A 91 16.24 -14.23 2.63
N TYR A 92 17.16 -13.38 2.16
CA TYR A 92 18.04 -12.60 3.03
C TYR A 92 17.25 -11.65 3.95
N ILE A 93 16.33 -10.86 3.38
CA ILE A 93 15.53 -9.89 4.14
C ILE A 93 14.54 -10.58 5.08
N SER A 94 13.87 -11.65 4.65
CA SER A 94 13.00 -12.44 5.53
C SER A 94 13.77 -13.03 6.71
N VAL A 95 15.01 -13.49 6.50
CA VAL A 95 15.86 -13.98 7.61
C VAL A 95 16.22 -12.85 8.56
N ASN A 96 16.59 -11.67 8.05
CA ASN A 96 16.88 -10.51 8.89
C ASN A 96 15.63 -10.02 9.65
N TYR A 97 14.47 -10.00 8.99
CA TYR A 97 13.18 -9.64 9.57
C TYR A 97 12.80 -10.58 10.71
N VAL A 98 12.85 -11.89 10.48
CA VAL A 98 12.57 -12.90 11.52
C VAL A 98 13.59 -12.79 12.67
N SER A 99 14.87 -12.58 12.38
CA SER A 99 15.88 -12.34 13.41
C SER A 99 15.59 -11.10 14.25
N LEU A 100 15.10 -10.01 13.65
CA LEU A 100 14.69 -8.82 14.39
C LEU A 100 13.43 -9.10 15.23
N LEU A 101 12.39 -9.69 14.66
CA LEU A 101 11.15 -10.01 15.39
C LEU A 101 11.44 -10.87 16.62
N ILE A 102 12.29 -11.89 16.50
CA ILE A 102 12.68 -12.72 17.64
C ILE A 102 13.47 -11.90 18.67
N MET A 103 14.35 -11.01 18.23
CA MET A 103 15.10 -10.14 19.13
C MET A 103 14.17 -9.19 19.90
N VAL A 104 13.24 -8.53 19.22
CA VAL A 104 12.25 -7.65 19.84
C VAL A 104 11.33 -8.43 20.77
N LEU A 105 10.90 -9.63 20.38
CA LEU A 105 10.10 -10.49 21.26
C LEU A 105 10.86 -10.85 22.54
N VAL A 106 12.12 -11.29 22.43
CA VAL A 106 12.96 -11.57 23.60
C VAL A 106 13.13 -10.32 24.45
N TYR A 107 13.33 -9.17 23.82
CA TYR A 107 13.51 -7.90 24.51
C TYR A 107 12.26 -7.48 25.30
N VAL A 108 11.07 -7.57 24.70
CA VAL A 108 9.79 -7.34 25.39
C VAL A 108 9.59 -8.36 26.51
N MET A 109 9.89 -9.64 26.30
CA MET A 109 9.78 -10.66 27.36
C MET A 109 10.69 -10.36 28.56
N VAL A 110 11.90 -9.83 28.32
CA VAL A 110 12.80 -9.41 29.41
C VAL A 110 12.18 -8.26 30.21
N HIS A 111 11.52 -7.30 29.58
CA HIS A 111 10.81 -6.22 30.28
C HIS A 111 9.66 -6.76 31.14
N ILE A 112 8.85 -7.66 30.60
CA ILE A 112 7.75 -8.30 31.34
C ILE A 112 8.30 -9.02 32.58
N LEU A 113 9.35 -9.83 32.41
CA LEU A 113 9.97 -10.57 33.50
C LEU A 113 10.56 -9.62 34.55
N MET A 114 11.21 -8.54 34.11
CA MET A 114 11.82 -7.57 35.00
C MET A 114 10.78 -6.84 35.84
N ALA A 115 9.70 -6.34 35.22
CA ALA A 115 8.58 -5.72 35.94
C ALA A 115 7.92 -6.71 36.91
N PHE A 116 7.77 -7.98 36.49
CA PHE A 116 7.23 -9.03 37.34
C PHE A 116 8.12 -9.28 38.57
N PHE A 117 9.43 -9.43 38.42
CA PHE A 117 10.34 -9.64 39.55
C PHE A 117 10.41 -8.43 40.50
N ILE A 118 10.37 -7.22 39.96
CA ILE A 118 10.33 -5.98 40.77
C ILE A 118 9.02 -5.94 41.58
N GLY A 119 7.88 -6.21 40.94
CA GLY A 119 6.57 -6.10 41.55
C GLY A 119 6.20 -7.24 42.52
N MET A 120 6.73 -8.45 42.33
CA MET A 120 6.30 -9.65 43.06
C MET A 120 6.50 -9.55 44.58
N THR A 121 7.45 -8.74 45.03
CA THR A 121 7.69 -8.48 46.46
C THR A 121 6.68 -7.52 47.09
N SER A 122 5.93 -6.79 46.26
CA SER A 122 5.20 -5.59 46.64
C SER A 122 3.70 -5.65 46.34
N PHE A 123 3.26 -6.52 45.43
CA PHE A 123 1.87 -6.59 44.98
C PHE A 123 1.33 -8.02 45.02
N GLU A 124 0.03 -8.15 45.26
CA GLU A 124 -0.65 -9.44 45.25
C GLU A 124 -0.79 -10.00 43.83
N LEU A 125 -0.59 -11.32 43.69
CA LEU A 125 -0.75 -12.01 42.42
C LEU A 125 -2.24 -12.22 42.13
N SER A 126 -2.81 -11.37 41.29
CA SER A 126 -4.11 -11.57 40.66
C SER A 126 -4.02 -11.30 39.16
N THR A 127 -4.89 -11.94 38.37
CA THR A 127 -5.04 -11.68 36.93
C THR A 127 -6.37 -10.99 36.58
N SER A 128 -7.30 -10.87 37.52
CA SER A 128 -8.51 -10.07 37.33
C SER A 128 -8.18 -8.59 37.53
N PHE A 129 -8.90 -7.69 36.86
CA PHE A 129 -8.77 -6.27 37.16
C PHE A 129 -9.26 -5.97 38.58
N SER A 130 -8.59 -5.09 39.30
CA SER A 130 -9.01 -4.60 40.62
C SER A 130 -10.16 -3.61 40.42
N HIS A 131 -11.33 -3.89 41.01
CA HIS A 131 -12.57 -3.14 40.74
C HIS A 131 -12.75 -1.87 41.61
N THR A 132 -11.68 -1.25 42.08
CA THR A 132 -11.77 -0.03 42.91
C THR A 132 -11.16 1.15 42.19
N PHE A 133 -11.86 1.68 41.19
CA PHE A 133 -11.50 2.96 40.57
C PHE A 133 -12.20 4.07 41.34
N PHE A 134 -11.42 4.83 42.12
CA PHE A 134 -11.89 6.05 42.78
C PHE A 134 -12.08 7.18 41.76
N ASP A 135 -12.96 8.13 42.06
CA ASP A 135 -13.29 9.32 41.23
C ASP A 135 -12.12 10.33 41.04
N GLU A 136 -10.89 9.96 41.40
CA GLU A 136 -9.71 10.82 41.19
C GLU A 136 -9.11 10.61 39.79
N TYR A 137 -8.82 11.74 39.13
CA TYR A 137 -8.32 11.90 37.74
C TYR A 137 -6.89 11.36 37.53
N ASP A 138 -6.57 10.15 38.00
CA ASP A 138 -5.27 9.53 37.73
C ASP A 138 -5.26 8.88 36.33
N GLU A 139 -4.30 9.29 35.50
CA GLU A 139 -4.11 8.78 34.13
C GLU A 139 -3.89 7.25 34.12
N ILE A 140 -3.25 6.71 35.16
CA ILE A 140 -3.02 5.27 35.32
C ILE A 140 -4.35 4.51 35.46
N LEU A 141 -5.25 5.03 36.29
CA LEU A 141 -6.56 4.43 36.53
C LEU A 141 -7.44 4.52 35.28
N LEU A 142 -7.40 5.63 34.54
CA LEU A 142 -8.12 5.79 33.27
C LEU A 142 -7.68 4.78 32.21
N ILE A 143 -6.37 4.51 32.13
CA ILE A 143 -5.82 3.50 31.21
C ILE A 143 -6.27 2.10 31.63
N LEU A 144 -6.19 1.75 32.92
CA LEU A 144 -6.61 0.44 33.44
C LEU A 144 -8.11 0.19 33.27
N ASP A 145 -8.96 1.19 33.56
CA ASP A 145 -10.40 1.12 33.30
C ASP A 145 -10.69 0.86 31.82
N SER A 146 -10.00 1.57 30.93
CA SER A 146 -10.12 1.38 29.48
C SER A 146 -9.71 -0.04 29.05
N PHE A 147 -8.68 -0.63 29.65
CA PHE A 147 -8.32 -2.03 29.41
C PHE A 147 -9.38 -2.99 29.93
N SER A 148 -9.92 -2.75 31.12
CA SER A 148 -10.93 -3.62 31.75
C SER A 148 -12.25 -3.69 30.95
N LYS A 149 -12.59 -2.61 30.24
CA LYS A 149 -13.77 -2.54 29.35
C LYS A 149 -13.63 -3.41 28.10
N VAL A 150 -12.40 -3.68 27.66
CA VAL A 150 -12.13 -4.38 26.38
C VAL A 150 -11.57 -5.79 26.60
N MET A 151 -10.85 -6.02 27.70
CA MET A 151 -10.14 -7.27 27.98
C MET A 151 -10.71 -7.95 29.21
N VAL A 152 -10.85 -9.28 29.12
CA VAL A 152 -11.39 -10.11 30.21
C VAL A 152 -10.46 -10.16 31.43
N ASN A 153 -9.15 -10.10 31.20
CA ASN A 153 -8.15 -10.15 32.27
C ASN A 153 -6.89 -9.34 31.90
N SER A 154 -6.14 -8.92 32.91
CA SER A 154 -4.91 -8.12 32.75
C SER A 154 -3.75 -8.95 32.16
N GLY A 155 -3.74 -10.26 32.41
CA GLY A 155 -2.76 -11.19 31.83
C GLY A 155 -2.82 -11.26 30.31
N LEU A 156 -4.01 -11.34 29.72
CA LEU A 156 -4.22 -11.29 28.27
C LEU A 156 -3.86 -9.89 27.73
N ALA A 157 -4.16 -8.82 28.47
CA ALA A 157 -3.78 -7.46 28.06
C ALA A 157 -2.26 -7.31 27.92
N ILE A 158 -1.46 -7.92 28.82
CA ILE A 158 0.01 -7.97 28.70
C ILE A 158 0.43 -8.67 27.40
N ILE A 159 -0.14 -9.85 27.13
CA ILE A 159 0.20 -10.63 25.92
C ILE A 159 -0.17 -9.86 24.66
N CYS A 160 -1.38 -9.31 24.58
CA CYS A 160 -1.86 -8.54 23.44
C CYS A 160 -0.98 -7.31 23.20
N THR A 161 -0.64 -6.56 24.25
CA THR A 161 0.25 -5.40 24.16
C THR A 161 1.63 -5.79 23.65
N GLY A 162 2.23 -6.85 24.19
CA GLY A 162 3.55 -7.32 23.77
C GLY A 162 3.58 -7.77 22.31
N VAL A 163 2.59 -8.57 21.89
CA VAL A 163 2.47 -9.03 20.49
C VAL A 163 2.27 -7.84 19.54
N TYR A 164 1.42 -6.89 19.92
CA TYR A 164 1.17 -5.69 19.11
C TYR A 164 2.43 -4.87 18.89
N MET A 165 3.20 -4.63 19.96
CA MET A 165 4.46 -3.89 19.90
C MET A 165 5.48 -4.59 18.98
N VAL A 166 5.60 -5.93 19.06
CA VAL A 166 6.50 -6.72 18.19
C VAL A 166 6.13 -6.56 16.71
N ILE A 167 4.83 -6.64 16.37
CA ILE A 167 4.36 -6.52 14.99
C ILE A 167 4.58 -5.08 14.47
N GLY A 168 4.27 -4.07 15.28
CA GLY A 168 4.44 -2.66 14.95
C GLY A 168 5.90 -2.27 14.67
N LEU A 169 6.82 -2.71 15.54
CA LEU A 169 8.25 -2.51 15.33
C LEU A 169 8.80 -3.26 14.12
N GLY A 170 8.23 -4.44 13.81
CA GLY A 170 8.51 -5.16 12.58
C GLY A 170 8.19 -4.33 11.33
N PHE A 171 7.05 -3.65 11.33
CA PHE A 171 6.66 -2.75 10.23
C PHE A 171 7.60 -1.56 10.08
N ILE A 172 7.93 -0.89 11.20
CA ILE A 172 8.90 0.21 11.22
C ILE A 172 10.23 -0.22 10.61
N TYR A 173 10.72 -1.41 10.98
CA TYR A 173 11.96 -1.95 10.43
C TYR A 173 11.90 -2.18 8.91
N LEU A 174 10.84 -2.80 8.41
CA LEU A 174 10.68 -3.03 6.97
C LEU A 174 10.59 -1.71 6.19
N MET A 175 9.93 -0.70 6.78
CA MET A 175 9.87 0.64 6.21
C MET A 175 11.26 1.27 6.11
N ILE A 176 12.09 1.18 7.17
CA ILE A 176 13.47 1.69 7.16
C ILE A 176 14.34 0.93 6.15
N ILE A 177 14.21 -0.41 6.05
CA ILE A 177 14.91 -1.18 5.01
C ILE A 177 14.50 -0.71 3.61
N PHE A 178 13.21 -0.51 3.38
CA PHE A 178 12.71 -0.08 2.07
C PHE A 178 13.25 1.31 1.70
N ILE A 179 13.30 2.23 2.65
CA ILE A 179 13.89 3.56 2.46
C ILE A 179 15.39 3.44 2.22
N ASN A 180 16.10 2.60 2.98
CA ASN A 180 17.53 2.33 2.77
C ASN A 180 17.82 1.82 1.36
N ASP A 181 16.99 0.92 0.87
CA ASP A 181 17.11 0.34 -0.47
C ASP A 181 16.93 1.38 -1.59
N LYS A 182 16.20 2.48 -1.32
CA LYS A 182 15.89 3.53 -2.30
C LYS A 182 16.80 4.74 -2.20
N PHE A 183 17.14 5.15 -0.99
CA PHE A 183 17.79 6.42 -0.69
C PHE A 183 19.14 6.23 0.05
N GLY A 184 19.55 4.98 0.29
CA GLY A 184 20.77 4.63 1.00
C GLY A 184 20.74 4.97 2.50
N ASN A 185 21.89 4.85 3.15
CA ASN A 185 22.03 5.03 4.60
C ASN A 185 21.58 6.42 5.08
N ARG A 186 21.76 7.48 4.28
CA ARG A 186 21.32 8.83 4.62
C ARG A 186 19.79 8.92 4.71
N GLY A 187 19.09 8.28 3.77
CA GLY A 187 17.63 8.19 3.80
C GLY A 187 17.11 7.41 5.01
N SER A 188 17.80 6.35 5.42
CA SER A 188 17.44 5.57 6.62
C SER A 188 17.56 6.39 7.90
N ILE A 189 18.60 7.22 8.02
CA ILE A 189 18.77 8.12 9.18
C ILE A 189 17.64 9.15 9.20
N ALA A 190 17.37 9.79 8.06
CA ALA A 190 16.28 10.76 7.94
C ALA A 190 14.92 10.12 8.26
N ALA A 191 14.70 8.87 7.84
CA ALA A 191 13.49 8.11 8.17
C ALA A 191 13.36 7.85 9.67
N CYS A 192 14.41 7.42 10.36
CA CYS A 192 14.36 7.22 11.81
C CYS A 192 14.03 8.52 12.56
N VAL A 193 14.63 9.65 12.15
CA VAL A 193 14.31 10.97 12.72
C VAL A 193 12.86 11.35 12.43
N GLY A 194 12.39 11.17 11.19
CA GLY A 194 11.01 11.45 10.81
C GLY A 194 9.99 10.58 11.54
N ILE A 195 10.29 9.29 11.75
CA ILE A 195 9.47 8.37 12.54
C ILE A 195 9.40 8.87 13.99
N PHE A 196 10.55 9.20 14.59
CA PHE A 196 10.59 9.69 15.96
C PHE A 196 9.74 10.97 16.14
N ILE A 197 9.88 11.94 15.24
CA ILE A 197 9.09 13.18 15.25
C ILE A 197 7.60 12.87 15.04
N SER A 198 7.25 12.00 14.09
CA SER A 198 5.85 11.62 13.81
C SER A 198 5.20 10.96 15.02
N VAL A 199 5.90 10.07 15.71
CA VAL A 199 5.41 9.44 16.94
C VAL A 199 5.21 10.50 18.04
N TYR A 200 6.19 11.38 18.24
CA TYR A 200 6.11 12.42 19.26
C TYR A 200 4.95 13.39 19.01
N LEU A 201 4.78 13.86 17.77
CA LEU A 201 3.65 14.69 17.37
C LEU A 201 2.32 13.95 17.54
N GLY A 202 2.24 12.69 17.11
CA GLY A 202 1.03 11.87 17.25
C GLY A 202 0.61 11.63 18.70
N PHE A 203 1.56 11.67 19.63
CA PHE A 203 1.30 11.58 21.07
C PHE A 203 0.91 12.92 21.70
N LYS A 204 1.62 14.02 21.37
CA LYS A 204 1.37 15.34 21.95
C LYS A 204 0.20 16.11 21.32
N THR A 205 -0.26 15.69 20.15
CA THR A 205 -1.34 16.36 19.42
C THR A 205 -2.52 15.40 19.22
N GLU A 206 -3.71 15.96 19.04
CA GLU A 206 -4.92 15.19 18.69
C GLU A 206 -4.88 14.56 17.27
N LEU A 207 -3.75 14.70 16.57
CA LEU A 207 -3.55 14.17 15.23
C LEU A 207 -3.72 12.65 15.16
N SER A 208 -3.44 11.95 16.26
CA SER A 208 -3.67 10.50 16.36
C SER A 208 -5.15 10.11 16.27
N TYR A 209 -6.08 10.97 16.69
CA TYR A 209 -7.53 10.75 16.64
C TYR A 209 -8.12 10.99 15.25
N HIS A 210 -7.65 12.05 14.58
CA HIS A 210 -8.16 12.48 13.29
C HIS A 210 -7.51 11.76 12.11
N LEU A 211 -6.20 11.48 12.19
CA LEU A 211 -5.41 10.84 11.14
C LEU A 211 -4.57 9.69 11.72
N PRO A 212 -5.21 8.60 12.18
CA PRO A 212 -4.53 7.51 12.89
C PRO A 212 -3.47 6.78 12.06
N ILE A 213 -3.52 6.90 10.73
CA ILE A 213 -2.60 6.28 9.77
C ILE A 213 -1.27 7.04 9.68
N LEU A 214 -1.29 8.36 9.89
CA LEU A 214 -0.09 9.22 9.86
C LEU A 214 0.62 9.27 11.21
N ALA A 215 -0.11 8.98 12.28
CA ALA A 215 0.39 8.97 13.65
C ALA A 215 1.00 7.60 13.97
N LEU A 216 2.33 7.47 13.80
CA LEU A 216 3.04 6.19 13.95
C LEU A 216 3.06 5.64 15.38
N ASN A 217 2.69 6.44 16.39
CA ASN A 217 2.47 5.96 17.76
C ASN A 217 1.37 4.88 17.81
N ASN A 218 0.33 5.01 16.99
CA ASN A 218 -0.73 4.02 16.87
C ASN A 218 -0.25 2.69 16.32
N PHE A 219 0.97 2.57 15.80
CA PHE A 219 1.42 1.33 15.16
C PHE A 219 2.04 0.34 16.15
N PHE A 220 2.49 0.80 17.32
CA PHE A 220 3.17 -0.05 18.31
C PHE A 220 2.73 0.23 19.75
N ILE A 221 2.00 1.33 20.03
CA ILE A 221 1.41 1.61 21.34
C ILE A 221 -0.04 1.12 21.35
N PHE A 222 -0.28 0.01 22.05
CA PHE A 222 -1.55 -0.72 22.00
C PHE A 222 -2.75 0.10 22.52
N HIS A 223 -2.62 0.75 23.68
CA HIS A 223 -3.71 1.53 24.26
C HIS A 223 -4.09 2.76 23.42
N HIS A 224 -3.13 3.44 22.78
CA HIS A 224 -3.44 4.50 21.80
C HIS A 224 -4.14 3.96 20.55
N ALA A 225 -3.73 2.80 20.08
CA ALA A 225 -4.32 2.24 18.87
C ALA A 225 -5.78 1.77 19.10
N LEU A 226 -6.06 1.16 20.25
CA LEU A 226 -7.35 0.53 20.56
C LEU A 226 -8.30 1.43 21.35
N LEU A 227 -7.80 2.03 22.44
CA LEU A 227 -8.64 2.72 23.42
C LEU A 227 -8.91 4.17 23.00
N VAL A 228 -7.93 4.83 22.38
CA VAL A 228 -8.03 6.22 21.94
C VAL A 228 -8.75 6.35 20.59
N ASN A 229 -8.51 5.41 19.67
CA ASN A 229 -9.10 5.45 18.31
C ASN A 229 -10.35 4.57 18.14
N GLY A 230 -10.61 3.66 19.08
CA GLY A 230 -11.71 2.70 19.00
C GLY A 230 -11.42 1.50 18.10
N VAL A 231 -12.20 0.43 18.29
CA VAL A 231 -11.99 -0.91 17.71
C VAL A 231 -11.94 -0.91 16.17
N ILE A 232 -12.77 -0.09 15.51
CA ILE A 232 -12.83 -0.03 14.03
C ILE A 232 -11.55 0.57 13.44
N LYS A 233 -11.08 1.69 13.99
CA LYS A 233 -9.83 2.33 13.56
C LYS A 233 -8.62 1.47 13.91
N PHE A 234 -8.65 0.78 15.04
CA PHE A 234 -7.64 -0.23 15.40
C PHE A 234 -7.55 -1.35 14.37
N GLY A 235 -8.69 -1.89 13.93
CA GLY A 235 -8.75 -2.92 12.88
C GLY A 235 -8.14 -2.45 11.57
N LEU A 236 -8.38 -1.20 11.18
CA LEU A 236 -7.76 -0.58 9.99
C LEU A 236 -6.25 -0.44 10.14
N VAL A 237 -5.75 0.05 11.28
CA VAL A 237 -4.30 0.15 11.55
C VAL A 237 -3.65 -1.23 11.50
N LEU A 238 -4.27 -2.25 12.09
CA LEU A 238 -3.76 -3.62 12.07
C LEU A 238 -3.75 -4.21 10.66
N ALA A 239 -4.78 -3.94 9.85
CA ALA A 239 -4.84 -4.34 8.45
C ALA A 239 -3.73 -3.66 7.61
N ILE A 240 -3.46 -2.37 7.85
CA ILE A 240 -2.37 -1.62 7.19
C ILE A 240 -1.00 -2.17 7.57
N ILE A 241 -0.75 -2.42 8.85
CA ILE A 241 0.50 -3.01 9.33
C ILE A 241 0.72 -4.39 8.69
N SER A 242 -0.31 -5.23 8.71
CA SER A 242 -0.26 -6.60 8.18
C SER A 242 -0.07 -6.64 6.67
N SER A 243 -0.87 -5.87 5.93
CA SER A 243 -0.76 -5.76 4.47
C SER A 243 0.52 -5.05 4.03
N GLY A 244 0.97 -4.04 4.76
CA GLY A 244 2.22 -3.32 4.55
C GLY A 244 3.44 -4.22 4.74
N ASN A 245 3.48 -5.02 5.81
CA ASN A 245 4.52 -6.04 6.01
C ASN A 245 4.59 -7.02 4.84
N LEU A 246 3.45 -7.56 4.39
CA LEU A 246 3.38 -8.47 3.24
C LEU A 246 3.82 -7.81 1.94
N LEU A 247 3.38 -6.58 1.68
CA LEU A 247 3.66 -5.82 0.45
C LEU A 247 5.13 -5.40 0.38
N LEU A 248 5.74 -4.97 1.49
CA LEU A 248 7.16 -4.64 1.57
C LEU A 248 8.02 -5.90 1.37
N LEU A 249 7.68 -7.03 2.00
CA LEU A 249 8.38 -8.30 1.78
C LEU A 249 8.25 -8.79 0.33
N TYR A 250 7.11 -8.55 -0.31
CA TYR A 250 6.89 -8.92 -1.71
C TYR A 250 7.62 -7.99 -2.70
N ASN A 251 7.61 -6.67 -2.46
CA ASN A 251 8.21 -5.68 -3.37
C ASN A 251 9.74 -5.73 -3.40
N ILE A 252 10.39 -6.33 -2.40
CA ILE A 252 11.85 -6.52 -2.42
C ILE A 252 12.26 -7.79 -3.22
N LYS A 253 11.30 -8.48 -3.88
CA LYS A 253 11.53 -9.59 -4.84
C LYS A 253 12.21 -9.23 -6.15
N LYS A 254 12.84 -8.06 -6.30
CA LYS A 254 13.46 -7.71 -7.59
C LYS A 254 14.67 -8.61 -7.92
N ARG A 255 14.37 -9.59 -8.77
CA ARG A 255 15.29 -10.35 -9.63
C ARG A 255 15.94 -9.39 -10.63
N ASN A 256 17.25 -9.52 -10.79
CA ASN A 256 18.13 -8.97 -11.83
C ASN A 256 17.87 -7.52 -12.36
N PRO A 257 18.71 -6.54 -11.98
CA PRO A 257 18.46 -5.11 -12.23
C PRO A 257 18.66 -4.63 -13.68
N VAL A 258 19.26 -5.44 -14.57
CA VAL A 258 19.64 -4.96 -15.90
C VAL A 258 18.44 -4.89 -16.85
N PHE A 259 17.53 -5.87 -16.83
CA PHE A 259 16.37 -5.90 -17.74
C PHE A 259 15.27 -4.94 -17.28
N GLU A 260 15.02 -4.84 -15.97
CA GLU A 260 13.98 -3.97 -15.41
C GLU A 260 14.26 -2.47 -15.58
N LYS A 261 15.52 -2.08 -15.79
CA LYS A 261 15.89 -0.67 -16.09
C LYS A 261 15.30 -0.19 -17.42
N TYR A 262 15.07 -1.12 -18.35
CA TYR A 262 14.52 -0.84 -19.68
C TYR A 262 13.02 -1.21 -19.80
N LEU A 263 12.42 -1.73 -18.72
CA LEU A 263 10.97 -1.94 -18.61
C LEU A 263 10.32 -0.75 -17.88
N ILE A 264 9.00 -0.84 -17.66
CA ILE A 264 8.23 0.16 -16.92
C ILE A 264 8.76 0.26 -15.48
N THR A 265 9.54 1.31 -15.24
CA THR A 265 10.20 1.54 -13.96
C THR A 265 9.20 1.97 -12.88
N SER A 266 9.57 1.81 -11.61
CA SER A 266 8.75 2.31 -10.49
C SER A 266 8.47 3.81 -10.58
N LYS A 267 9.38 4.60 -11.17
CA LYS A 267 9.17 6.04 -11.39
C LYS A 267 8.01 6.29 -12.35
N VAL A 268 7.95 5.54 -13.46
CA VAL A 268 6.85 5.64 -14.43
C VAL A 268 5.52 5.27 -13.77
N LYS A 269 5.49 4.19 -12.96
CA LYS A 269 4.27 3.80 -12.22
C LYS A 269 3.80 4.87 -11.24
N ILE A 270 4.72 5.50 -10.51
CA ILE A 270 4.42 6.59 -9.58
C ILE A 270 3.89 7.81 -10.35
N LEU A 271 4.50 8.15 -11.48
CA LEU A 271 4.06 9.27 -12.32
C LEU A 271 2.66 9.03 -12.90
N THR A 272 2.37 7.82 -13.41
CA THR A 272 1.03 7.49 -13.90
C THR A 272 -0.02 7.49 -12.79
N ALA A 273 0.33 7.02 -11.58
CA ALA A 273 -0.57 7.08 -10.43
C ALA A 273 -0.81 8.53 -9.97
N GLY A 274 0.23 9.36 -9.97
CA GLY A 274 0.12 10.79 -9.65
C GLY A 274 -0.76 11.54 -10.64
N LEU A 275 -0.67 11.25 -11.94
CA LEU A 275 -1.55 11.84 -12.96
C LEU A 275 -3.02 11.46 -12.76
N ILE A 276 -3.32 10.19 -12.45
CA ILE A 276 -4.70 9.77 -12.12
C ILE A 276 -5.18 10.50 -10.86
N LEU A 277 -4.34 10.59 -9.83
CA LEU A 277 -4.71 11.28 -8.59
C LEU A 277 -5.02 12.76 -8.85
N ILE A 278 -4.20 13.44 -9.66
CA ILE A 278 -4.44 14.83 -10.07
C ILE A 278 -5.79 14.93 -10.80
N LEU A 279 -6.07 14.06 -11.77
CA LEU A 279 -7.35 14.04 -12.48
C LEU A 279 -8.54 13.82 -11.53
N LEU A 280 -8.42 12.88 -10.59
CA LEU A 280 -9.44 12.63 -9.58
C LEU A 280 -9.64 13.85 -8.66
N THR A 281 -8.57 14.49 -8.21
CA THR A 281 -8.68 15.67 -7.35
C THR A 281 -9.31 16.85 -8.06
N LEU A 282 -8.98 17.07 -9.33
CA LEU A 282 -9.60 18.12 -10.14
C LEU A 282 -11.11 17.88 -10.31
N GLU A 283 -11.52 16.63 -10.53
CA GLU A 283 -12.95 16.29 -10.62
C GLU A 283 -13.67 16.47 -9.29
N VAL A 284 -13.07 16.05 -8.17
CA VAL A 284 -13.66 16.29 -6.84
C VAL A 284 -13.83 17.79 -6.56
N ILE A 285 -12.84 18.62 -6.93
CA ILE A 285 -12.94 20.08 -6.79
C ILE A 285 -14.07 20.65 -7.66
N LEU A 286 -14.19 20.19 -8.92
CA LEU A 286 -15.27 20.62 -9.82
C LEU A 286 -16.65 20.25 -9.27
N ILE A 287 -16.77 19.09 -8.65
CA ILE A 287 -18.02 18.63 -8.02
C ILE A 287 -18.40 19.48 -6.81
N ILE A 288 -17.43 19.77 -5.94
CA ILE A 288 -17.65 20.63 -4.77
C ILE A 288 -18.02 22.06 -5.22
N GLY A 289 -17.42 22.54 -6.31
CA GLY A 289 -17.68 23.87 -6.85
C GLY A 289 -19.00 24.02 -7.60
N SER A 290 -19.53 22.96 -8.22
CA SER A 290 -20.75 23.03 -9.04
C SER A 290 -22.04 22.69 -8.29
N GLY A 291 -21.97 22.05 -7.11
CA GLY A 291 -23.13 21.75 -6.25
C GLY A 291 -24.13 20.70 -6.75
N GLU A 292 -24.17 20.43 -8.05
CA GLU A 292 -25.19 19.58 -8.70
C GLU A 292 -24.80 18.11 -8.89
N SER A 293 -23.52 17.76 -8.72
CA SER A 293 -23.07 16.36 -8.86
C SER A 293 -22.70 15.73 -7.53
N LYS A 294 -23.00 14.44 -7.39
CA LYS A 294 -22.61 13.68 -6.20
C LYS A 294 -21.49 12.69 -6.51
N PHE A 295 -20.88 12.12 -5.48
CA PHE A 295 -19.73 11.23 -5.62
C PHE A 295 -20.00 10.00 -6.50
N LYS A 296 -21.25 9.48 -6.60
CA LYS A 296 -21.56 8.38 -7.54
C LYS A 296 -21.45 8.79 -9.01
N ASP A 297 -21.72 10.05 -9.34
CA ASP A 297 -21.65 10.55 -10.71
C ASP A 297 -20.21 10.56 -11.24
N LEU A 298 -19.20 10.60 -10.35
CA LEU A 298 -17.78 10.49 -10.74
C LEU A 298 -17.52 9.22 -11.54
N PHE A 299 -18.08 8.09 -11.11
CA PHE A 299 -17.87 6.82 -11.80
C PHE A 299 -18.29 6.94 -13.28
N PHE A 300 -19.51 7.41 -13.53
CA PHE A 300 -20.05 7.54 -14.88
C PHE A 300 -19.34 8.63 -15.68
N LYS A 301 -19.00 9.77 -15.07
CA LYS A 301 -18.21 10.83 -15.72
C LYS A 301 -16.85 10.35 -16.21
N PHE A 302 -16.15 9.52 -15.44
CA PHE A 302 -14.83 8.99 -15.83
C PHE A 302 -14.89 8.04 -17.03
N PHE A 303 -16.03 7.37 -17.27
CA PHE A 303 -16.21 6.45 -18.40
C PHE A 303 -16.95 7.04 -19.59
N MET A 304 -17.89 7.96 -19.37
CA MET A 304 -18.73 8.57 -20.40
C MET A 304 -18.24 9.96 -20.84
N GLY A 305 -17.41 10.62 -20.03
CA GLY A 305 -16.82 11.93 -20.32
C GLY A 305 -17.78 13.12 -20.17
N SER A 306 -19.08 12.96 -20.39
CA SER A 306 -20.05 14.08 -20.45
C SER A 306 -21.31 13.83 -19.60
N TYR A 307 -22.01 14.92 -19.29
CA TYR A 307 -23.42 14.90 -18.90
C TYR A 307 -24.28 14.74 -20.15
N LEU A 308 -25.48 14.20 -19.98
CA LEU A 308 -26.31 13.67 -21.07
C LEU A 308 -26.62 14.67 -22.20
N GLU A 309 -26.74 14.10 -23.40
CA GLU A 309 -27.25 14.61 -24.68
C GLU A 309 -26.35 15.45 -25.61
N GLU A 310 -25.21 16.01 -25.15
CA GLU A 310 -24.28 16.71 -26.06
C GLU A 310 -22.83 16.21 -26.01
N PRO A 311 -22.15 16.05 -27.16
CA PRO A 311 -20.75 15.66 -27.21
C PRO A 311 -19.86 16.76 -26.63
N SER A 312 -19.38 16.56 -25.41
CA SER A 312 -18.43 17.48 -24.76
C SER A 312 -17.00 17.21 -25.22
N PHE A 313 -16.37 18.20 -25.87
CA PHE A 313 -14.92 18.14 -26.15
C PHE A 313 -14.09 17.97 -24.88
N MET A 314 -14.47 18.66 -23.80
CA MET A 314 -13.81 18.49 -22.49
C MET A 314 -13.99 17.08 -21.94
N GLY A 315 -15.16 16.49 -22.13
CA GLY A 315 -15.42 15.10 -21.77
C GLY A 315 -14.59 14.10 -22.57
N TRP A 316 -14.53 14.27 -23.88
CA TRP A 316 -13.67 13.48 -24.76
C TRP A 316 -12.20 13.58 -24.34
N LEU A 317 -11.72 14.79 -24.06
CA LEU A 317 -10.33 15.03 -23.67
C LEU A 317 -10.00 14.32 -22.34
N ARG A 318 -10.90 14.33 -21.36
CA ARG A 318 -10.73 13.61 -20.08
C ARG A 318 -10.61 12.11 -20.28
N VAL A 319 -11.56 11.51 -21.02
CA VAL A 319 -11.56 10.06 -21.30
C VAL A 319 -10.33 9.70 -22.13
N THR A 320 -9.93 10.53 -23.09
CA THR A 320 -8.72 10.33 -23.90
C THR A 320 -7.46 10.35 -23.03
N ILE A 321 -7.31 11.33 -22.13
CA ILE A 321 -6.18 11.34 -21.20
C ILE A 321 -6.13 10.06 -20.37
N LEU A 322 -7.28 9.61 -19.83
CA LEU A 322 -7.37 8.40 -18.99
C LEU A 322 -6.87 7.14 -19.72
N TYR A 323 -7.25 6.96 -20.98
CA TYR A 323 -6.84 5.79 -21.78
C TYR A 323 -5.40 5.89 -22.31
N PHE A 324 -4.91 7.11 -22.57
CA PHE A 324 -3.60 7.33 -23.18
C PHE A 324 -2.44 7.48 -22.18
N ILE A 325 -2.68 7.76 -20.88
CA ILE A 325 -1.64 7.72 -19.82
C ILE A 325 -0.80 6.42 -19.86
N PRO A 326 -1.40 5.22 -19.80
CA PRO A 326 -0.63 3.97 -19.84
C PRO A 326 0.01 3.73 -21.21
N ILE A 327 -0.62 4.18 -22.30
CA ILE A 327 -0.08 4.07 -23.66
C ILE A 327 1.19 4.91 -23.81
N PHE A 328 1.17 6.15 -23.31
CA PHE A 328 2.30 7.05 -23.29
C PHE A 328 3.47 6.47 -22.47
N ALA A 329 3.16 5.92 -21.29
CA ALA A 329 4.15 5.24 -20.45
C ALA A 329 4.80 4.04 -21.15
N ILE A 330 4.00 3.22 -21.85
CA ILE A 330 4.50 2.10 -22.67
C ILE A 330 5.35 2.64 -23.83
N GLY A 331 4.92 3.68 -24.52
CA GLY A 331 5.66 4.31 -25.62
C GLY A 331 7.05 4.80 -25.25
N ASN A 332 7.15 5.50 -24.12
CA ASN A 332 8.45 5.93 -23.61
C ASN A 332 9.38 4.74 -23.30
N CYS A 333 8.82 3.65 -22.76
CA CYS A 333 9.59 2.43 -22.50
C CYS A 333 10.00 1.72 -23.79
N VAL A 334 9.14 1.64 -24.80
CA VAL A 334 9.46 1.07 -26.12
C VAL A 334 10.59 1.85 -26.78
N SER A 335 10.54 3.18 -26.76
CA SER A 335 11.58 4.04 -27.32
C SER A 335 12.92 3.84 -26.60
N ASN A 336 12.91 3.83 -25.26
CA ASN A 336 14.11 3.60 -24.46
C ASN A 336 14.70 2.18 -24.69
N PHE A 337 13.84 1.19 -24.89
CA PHE A 337 14.23 -0.18 -25.19
C PHE A 337 14.86 -0.30 -26.59
N ARG A 338 14.29 0.37 -27.60
CA ARG A 338 14.80 0.41 -28.99
C ARG A 338 16.20 1.04 -29.05
N LYS A 339 16.42 2.15 -28.35
CA LYS A 339 17.72 2.85 -28.29
C LYS A 339 18.84 2.00 -27.67
N ASN A 340 18.50 1.13 -26.71
CA ASN A 340 19.48 0.38 -25.92
C ASN A 340 19.56 -1.12 -26.26
N LEU A 341 18.83 -1.57 -27.29
CA LEU A 341 18.69 -2.99 -27.64
C LEU A 341 20.01 -3.64 -28.11
N ASN A 342 20.90 -2.86 -28.70
CA ASN A 342 22.00 -3.40 -29.51
C ASN A 342 23.22 -3.92 -28.72
N ASN A 343 23.58 -3.34 -27.56
CA ASN A 343 24.92 -3.61 -26.98
C ASN A 343 24.94 -4.37 -25.64
N SER A 344 23.88 -4.33 -24.82
CA SER A 344 23.92 -4.88 -23.44
C SER A 344 22.91 -5.99 -23.15
N LEU A 345 21.81 -6.04 -23.91
CA LEU A 345 20.67 -6.93 -23.67
C LEU A 345 20.75 -8.24 -24.45
N LEU A 346 21.26 -8.22 -25.69
CA LEU A 346 21.41 -9.41 -26.53
C LEU A 346 22.48 -10.39 -26.01
N VAL A 347 23.48 -9.90 -25.29
CA VAL A 347 24.56 -10.73 -24.71
C VAL A 347 24.04 -11.73 -23.65
N ARG A 348 22.87 -11.48 -23.05
CA ARG A 348 22.32 -12.31 -21.96
C ARG A 348 21.10 -13.15 -22.30
N TYR A 349 20.47 -12.94 -23.45
CA TYR A 349 19.27 -13.68 -23.85
C TYR A 349 19.51 -14.42 -25.14
N ARG A 350 19.01 -15.66 -25.21
CA ARG A 350 19.28 -16.60 -26.31
C ARG A 350 18.75 -16.10 -27.66
N SER A 351 17.75 -15.20 -27.65
CA SER A 351 17.23 -14.57 -28.86
C SER A 351 16.55 -13.21 -28.62
N LYS A 352 16.53 -12.36 -29.65
CA LYS A 352 15.74 -11.11 -29.70
C LYS A 352 14.23 -11.36 -29.48
N LYS A 353 13.73 -12.53 -29.90
CA LYS A 353 12.31 -12.91 -29.73
C LYS A 353 11.94 -13.12 -28.26
N GLU A 354 12.81 -13.76 -27.49
CA GLU A 354 12.59 -13.98 -26.05
C GLU A 354 12.55 -12.65 -25.27
N VAL A 355 13.40 -11.71 -25.68
CA VAL A 355 13.48 -10.35 -25.13
C VAL A 355 12.19 -9.56 -25.41
N LEU A 356 11.69 -9.62 -26.64
CA LEU A 356 10.42 -9.00 -27.03
C LEU A 356 9.23 -9.64 -26.30
N PHE A 357 9.21 -10.96 -26.14
CA PHE A 357 8.14 -11.65 -25.40
C PHE A 357 8.08 -11.21 -23.93
N LYS A 358 9.23 -11.14 -23.24
CA LYS A 358 9.30 -10.67 -21.85
C LYS A 358 8.90 -9.19 -21.72
N ARG A 359 9.27 -8.34 -22.67
CA ARG A 359 8.83 -6.93 -22.77
C ARG A 359 7.30 -6.86 -22.85
N ASN A 360 6.72 -7.62 -23.77
CA ASN A 360 5.28 -7.61 -24.04
C ASN A 360 4.45 -8.07 -22.84
N ILE A 361 4.89 -9.13 -22.15
CA ILE A 361 4.26 -9.57 -20.89
C ILE A 361 4.33 -8.47 -19.83
N ALA A 362 5.46 -7.75 -19.72
CA ALA A 362 5.60 -6.67 -18.75
C ALA A 362 4.64 -5.50 -19.03
N PHE A 363 4.45 -5.14 -20.31
CA PHE A 363 3.49 -4.11 -20.71
C PHE A 363 2.04 -4.54 -20.46
N LEU A 364 1.69 -5.79 -20.77
CA LEU A 364 0.38 -6.34 -20.48
C LEU A 364 0.07 -6.31 -18.98
N LYS A 365 1.03 -6.76 -18.15
CA LYS A 365 0.89 -6.72 -16.69
C LYS A 365 0.72 -5.30 -16.16
N PHE A 366 1.41 -4.32 -16.74
CA PHE A 366 1.25 -2.92 -16.35
C PHE A 366 -0.11 -2.37 -16.75
N SER A 367 -0.56 -2.62 -17.98
CA SER A 367 -1.87 -2.19 -18.47
C SER A 367 -3.01 -2.77 -17.61
N LEU A 368 -2.92 -4.05 -17.25
CA LEU A 368 -3.88 -4.72 -16.35
C LEU A 368 -3.83 -4.14 -14.94
N LEU A 369 -2.64 -3.93 -14.38
CA LEU A 369 -2.52 -3.35 -13.04
C LEU A 369 -3.10 -1.94 -12.99
N TYR A 370 -2.82 -1.12 -14.01
CA TYR A 370 -3.37 0.22 -14.17
C TYR A 370 -4.90 0.19 -14.24
N SER A 371 -5.45 -0.62 -15.15
CA SER A 371 -6.90 -0.64 -15.37
C SER A 371 -7.67 -1.16 -14.16
N ILE A 372 -7.19 -2.24 -13.53
CA ILE A 372 -7.79 -2.78 -12.29
C ILE A 372 -7.70 -1.76 -11.16
N SER A 373 -6.53 -1.11 -10.97
CA SER A 373 -6.39 -0.12 -9.90
C SER A 373 -7.32 1.08 -10.07
N THR A 374 -7.49 1.56 -11.30
CA THR A 374 -8.39 2.68 -11.62
C THR A 374 -9.85 2.29 -11.37
N VAL A 375 -10.27 1.11 -11.83
CA VAL A 375 -11.61 0.57 -11.59
C VAL A 375 -11.87 0.41 -10.09
N MET A 376 -10.92 -0.13 -9.32
CA MET A 376 -11.09 -0.30 -7.87
C MET A 376 -11.26 1.04 -7.14
N ILE A 377 -10.52 2.08 -7.54
CA ILE A 377 -10.66 3.43 -6.97
C ILE A 377 -12.05 4.01 -7.31
N LEU A 378 -12.48 3.90 -8.57
CA LEU A 378 -13.78 4.40 -9.00
C LEU A 378 -14.95 3.64 -8.36
N LEU A 379 -14.83 2.32 -8.19
CA LEU A 379 -15.80 1.50 -7.46
C LEU A 379 -15.87 1.88 -5.99
N PHE A 380 -14.74 2.14 -5.35
CA PHE A 380 -14.70 2.61 -3.96
C PHE A 380 -15.43 3.95 -3.82
N ILE A 381 -15.20 4.89 -4.74
CA ILE A 381 -15.91 6.18 -4.79
C ILE A 381 -17.41 5.97 -5.02
N TYR A 382 -17.78 5.07 -5.94
CA TYR A 382 -19.17 4.73 -6.22
C TYR A 382 -19.89 4.12 -4.99
N CYS A 383 -19.22 3.25 -4.22
CA CYS A 383 -19.81 2.63 -3.03
C CYS A 383 -20.03 3.62 -1.87
N ILE A 384 -19.18 4.64 -1.74
CA ILE A 384 -19.26 5.63 -0.65
C ILE A 384 -20.16 6.82 -1.02
N GLY A 385 -20.36 7.05 -2.32
CA GLY A 385 -21.11 8.20 -2.79
C GLY A 385 -22.63 8.08 -2.71
N ASP A 386 -23.29 9.22 -2.58
CA ASP A 386 -24.73 9.34 -2.77
C ASP A 386 -25.10 9.45 -4.25
N LYS A 387 -26.32 9.02 -4.60
CA LYS A 387 -26.86 9.13 -5.97
C LYS A 387 -27.01 10.60 -6.35
N GLY A 388 -26.47 10.98 -7.50
CA GLY A 388 -26.65 12.31 -8.10
C GLY A 388 -27.33 12.23 -9.47
N TYR A 389 -27.39 13.36 -10.15
CA TYR A 389 -28.17 13.57 -11.37
C TYR A 389 -27.79 12.61 -12.51
N VAL A 390 -26.49 12.35 -12.73
CA VAL A 390 -26.03 11.43 -13.79
C VAL A 390 -26.44 9.99 -13.47
N THR A 391 -26.35 9.63 -12.19
CA THR A 391 -26.72 8.29 -11.72
C THR A 391 -28.21 8.01 -11.90
N GLU A 392 -29.07 9.01 -11.66
CA GLU A 392 -30.52 8.92 -11.86
C GLU A 392 -30.88 8.87 -13.35
N ALA A 393 -30.26 9.71 -14.17
CA ALA A 393 -30.55 9.73 -15.60
C ALA A 393 -30.05 8.48 -16.35
N VAL A 394 -28.93 7.87 -15.91
CA VAL A 394 -28.48 6.55 -16.41
C VAL A 394 -29.46 5.42 -16.01
N TYR A 395 -30.07 5.52 -14.84
CA TYR A 395 -31.13 4.61 -14.39
C TYR A 395 -32.40 4.77 -15.23
N GLU A 396 -32.82 6.01 -15.52
CA GLU A 396 -33.99 6.31 -16.35
C GLU A 396 -33.80 5.91 -17.83
N MET A 397 -32.62 6.15 -18.42
CA MET A 397 -32.30 5.71 -19.79
C MET A 397 -32.35 4.19 -19.96
N SER A 398 -32.11 3.44 -18.89
CA SER A 398 -32.26 1.98 -18.88
C SER A 398 -33.71 1.50 -18.75
N HIS A 399 -34.67 2.44 -18.79
CA HIS A 399 -36.11 2.20 -18.63
C HIS A 399 -36.46 1.45 -17.33
N GLY A 400 -35.62 1.55 -16.29
CA GLY A 400 -35.76 0.80 -15.04
C GLY A 400 -35.58 -0.72 -15.17
N VAL A 401 -35.19 -1.23 -16.34
CA VAL A 401 -35.08 -2.68 -16.63
C VAL A 401 -33.72 -3.25 -16.20
N VAL A 402 -32.70 -2.41 -16.04
CA VAL A 402 -31.32 -2.84 -15.74
C VAL A 402 -30.87 -2.28 -14.41
N ASP A 403 -30.49 -3.17 -13.49
CA ASP A 403 -29.85 -2.83 -12.22
C ASP A 403 -28.61 -1.95 -12.46
N LEU A 404 -28.54 -0.80 -11.76
CA LEU A 404 -27.45 0.18 -11.88
C LEU A 404 -26.09 -0.47 -11.61
N ASP A 405 -26.04 -1.40 -10.66
CA ASP A 405 -24.82 -2.12 -10.29
C ASP A 405 -24.34 -3.04 -11.43
N ARG A 406 -25.27 -3.58 -12.23
CA ARG A 406 -24.94 -4.36 -13.43
C ARG A 406 -24.30 -3.49 -14.50
N GLN A 407 -24.73 -2.24 -14.66
CA GLN A 407 -24.12 -1.30 -15.60
C GLN A 407 -22.72 -0.87 -15.16
N VAL A 408 -22.54 -0.58 -13.86
CA VAL A 408 -21.24 -0.28 -13.26
C VAL A 408 -20.24 -1.42 -13.49
N MET A 409 -20.67 -2.66 -13.30
CA MET A 409 -19.84 -3.84 -13.60
C MET A 409 -19.50 -3.95 -15.09
N LEU A 410 -20.46 -3.69 -15.98
CA LEU A 410 -20.25 -3.74 -17.43
C LEU A 410 -19.22 -2.69 -17.88
N TYR A 411 -19.37 -1.42 -17.47
CA TYR A 411 -18.41 -0.36 -17.82
C TYR A 411 -17.01 -0.64 -17.27
N SER A 412 -16.91 -1.17 -16.05
CA SER A 412 -15.65 -1.60 -15.45
C SER A 412 -14.94 -2.67 -16.28
N CYS A 413 -15.67 -3.71 -16.70
CA CYS A 413 -15.13 -4.78 -17.54
C CYS A 413 -14.71 -4.25 -18.92
N LEU A 414 -15.54 -3.42 -19.55
CA LEU A 414 -15.24 -2.83 -20.86
C LEU A 414 -14.00 -1.94 -20.82
N PHE A 415 -13.82 -1.16 -19.75
CA PHE A 415 -12.62 -0.34 -19.57
C PHE A 415 -11.35 -1.20 -19.53
N VAL A 416 -11.33 -2.26 -18.71
CA VAL A 416 -10.17 -3.16 -18.60
C VAL A 416 -9.83 -3.79 -19.95
N ILE A 417 -10.85 -4.29 -20.65
CA ILE A 417 -10.70 -4.94 -21.95
C ILE A 417 -10.14 -3.94 -22.99
N ASN A 418 -10.75 -2.76 -23.09
CA ASN A 418 -10.33 -1.73 -24.04
C ASN A 418 -8.92 -1.21 -23.77
N GLN A 419 -8.54 -1.06 -22.50
CA GLN A 419 -7.20 -0.62 -22.14
C GLN A 419 -6.13 -1.62 -22.57
N VAL A 420 -6.39 -2.92 -22.36
CA VAL A 420 -5.50 -3.99 -22.81
C VAL A 420 -5.40 -4.02 -24.33
N PHE A 421 -6.53 -3.87 -25.03
CA PHE A 421 -6.57 -3.85 -26.49
C PHE A 421 -5.79 -2.68 -27.09
N LEU A 422 -6.05 -1.45 -26.63
CA LEU A 422 -5.34 -0.25 -27.07
C LEU A 422 -3.84 -0.36 -26.81
N SER A 423 -3.44 -0.88 -25.64
CA SER A 423 -2.02 -1.12 -25.35
C SER A 423 -1.39 -2.14 -26.31
N THR A 424 -2.14 -3.16 -26.73
CA THR A 424 -1.66 -4.21 -27.64
C THR A 424 -1.50 -3.66 -29.06
N ILE A 425 -2.51 -2.95 -29.58
CA ILE A 425 -2.46 -2.27 -30.88
C ILE A 425 -1.30 -1.28 -30.92
N TYR A 426 -1.16 -0.47 -29.87
CA TYR A 426 -0.09 0.51 -29.79
C TYR A 426 1.29 -0.16 -29.93
N VAL A 427 1.56 -1.24 -29.18
CA VAL A 427 2.86 -1.91 -29.29
C VAL A 427 3.06 -2.52 -30.68
N MET A 428 2.03 -3.15 -31.25
CA MET A 428 2.08 -3.73 -32.61
C MET A 428 2.38 -2.70 -33.69
N LEU A 429 1.70 -1.56 -33.65
CA LEU A 429 1.89 -0.47 -34.61
C LEU A 429 3.22 0.26 -34.36
N SER A 430 3.60 0.48 -33.10
CA SER A 430 4.86 1.17 -32.77
C SER A 430 6.10 0.40 -33.25
N ASP A 431 6.04 -0.93 -33.25
CA ASP A 431 7.12 -1.78 -33.77
C ASP A 431 7.28 -1.62 -35.30
N LYS A 432 6.24 -1.18 -36.05
CA LYS A 432 6.26 -0.97 -37.51
C LYS A 432 6.43 0.49 -37.93
N LEU A 433 5.63 1.39 -37.35
CA LEU A 433 5.49 2.80 -37.77
C LEU A 433 6.32 3.77 -36.91
N GLY A 434 6.86 3.30 -35.77
CA GLY A 434 7.51 4.15 -34.76
C GLY A 434 6.54 4.64 -33.68
N GLU A 435 7.09 4.96 -32.50
CA GLU A 435 6.30 5.26 -31.30
C GLU A 435 5.48 6.54 -31.44
N ILE A 436 6.09 7.62 -31.96
CA ILE A 436 5.46 8.94 -32.08
C ILE A 436 4.33 8.91 -33.12
N ALA A 437 4.60 8.35 -34.31
CA ALA A 437 3.59 8.25 -35.37
C ALA A 437 2.40 7.40 -34.95
N THR A 438 2.64 6.30 -34.22
CA THR A 438 1.56 5.45 -33.70
C THR A 438 0.73 6.18 -32.65
N PHE A 439 1.37 6.91 -31.73
CA PHE A 439 0.67 7.65 -30.67
C PHE A 439 -0.23 8.74 -31.26
N ILE A 440 0.31 9.55 -32.18
CA ILE A 440 -0.44 10.60 -32.88
C ILE A 440 -1.58 9.99 -33.71
N GLY A 441 -1.30 8.92 -34.46
CA GLY A 441 -2.31 8.23 -35.25
C GLY A 441 -3.48 7.71 -34.41
N MET A 442 -3.20 7.14 -33.24
CA MET A 442 -4.25 6.70 -32.31
C MET A 442 -5.06 7.88 -31.73
N ILE A 443 -4.45 9.02 -31.42
CA ILE A 443 -5.19 10.21 -30.98
C ILE A 443 -6.12 10.71 -32.09
N ILE A 444 -5.59 10.83 -33.31
CA ILE A 444 -6.37 11.31 -34.47
C ILE A 444 -7.56 10.38 -34.74
N THR A 445 -7.37 9.05 -34.72
CA THR A 445 -8.48 8.11 -34.93
C THR A 445 -9.53 8.21 -33.83
N THR A 446 -9.11 8.42 -32.57
CA THR A 446 -10.06 8.63 -31.47
C THR A 446 -10.81 9.96 -31.56
N TYR A 447 -10.19 10.99 -32.13
CA TYR A 447 -10.83 12.29 -32.36
C TYR A 447 -11.81 12.25 -33.54
N ILE A 448 -11.45 11.59 -34.64
CA ILE A 448 -12.36 11.35 -35.77
C ILE A 448 -13.58 10.55 -35.30
N GLY A 449 -13.36 9.51 -34.47
CA GLY A 449 -14.44 8.75 -33.86
C GLY A 449 -15.38 9.62 -33.02
N PHE A 450 -14.84 10.54 -32.23
CA PHE A 450 -15.62 11.52 -31.46
C PHE A 450 -16.48 12.45 -32.35
N LEU A 451 -15.94 12.92 -33.47
CA LEU A 451 -16.69 13.77 -34.42
C LEU A 451 -17.83 13.02 -35.13
N MET A 452 -17.75 11.69 -35.25
CA MET A 452 -18.72 10.86 -35.96
C MET A 452 -19.83 10.30 -35.08
N THR A 453 -19.68 10.30 -33.76
CA THR A 453 -20.68 9.73 -32.83
C THR A 453 -21.78 10.73 -32.50
N SER A 454 -23.03 10.35 -32.79
CA SER A 454 -24.24 11.10 -32.38
C SER A 454 -24.71 10.79 -30.95
N SER A 455 -23.98 9.98 -30.18
CA SER A 455 -24.32 9.62 -28.79
C SER A 455 -23.10 9.68 -27.86
N ASN A 456 -23.35 10.04 -26.60
CA ASN A 456 -22.35 10.34 -25.56
C ASN A 456 -21.56 9.13 -25.02
N HIS A 457 -21.67 7.95 -25.62
CA HIS A 457 -20.92 6.78 -25.16
C HIS A 457 -19.53 6.76 -25.78
N ILE A 458 -18.64 7.62 -25.27
CA ILE A 458 -17.24 7.66 -25.67
C ILE A 458 -16.49 6.50 -24.98
N ILE A 459 -16.74 5.29 -25.47
CA ILE A 459 -15.92 4.14 -25.12
C ILE A 459 -14.81 4.06 -26.17
N LEU A 460 -13.64 4.60 -25.87
CA LEU A 460 -12.50 4.77 -26.79
C LEU A 460 -11.97 3.47 -27.44
N GLY A 461 -12.30 2.28 -26.93
CA GLY A 461 -12.00 1.01 -27.60
C GLY A 461 -13.18 0.41 -28.40
N LEU A 462 -14.38 0.95 -28.19
CA LEU A 462 -15.63 0.59 -28.89
C LEU A 462 -16.04 1.65 -29.93
N SER A 463 -15.30 2.75 -30.09
CA SER A 463 -15.50 3.70 -31.20
C SER A 463 -15.22 3.10 -32.58
N PHE A 464 -14.52 1.95 -32.65
CA PHE A 464 -14.51 1.10 -33.85
C PHE A 464 -15.80 0.29 -34.03
N GLY A 465 -16.53 0.00 -32.95
CA GLY A 465 -17.81 -0.71 -32.95
C GLY A 465 -19.04 0.19 -33.07
N THR A 466 -18.96 1.45 -32.64
CA THR A 466 -20.03 2.44 -32.85
C THR A 466 -20.12 2.92 -34.30
N PHE A 467 -19.12 2.58 -35.14
CA PHE A 467 -19.14 2.77 -36.59
C PHE A 467 -20.32 2.04 -37.28
N LEU A 468 -20.97 1.08 -36.59
CA LEU A 468 -22.03 0.24 -37.14
C LEU A 468 -23.26 0.13 -36.21
N GLY A 469 -23.88 1.26 -35.86
CA GLY A 469 -25.29 1.33 -35.40
C GLY A 469 -25.66 0.66 -34.06
N TYR A 470 -26.61 1.28 -33.35
CA TYR A 470 -27.02 0.88 -32.00
C TYR A 470 -27.68 -0.51 -31.88
N THR A 471 -28.15 -1.09 -32.98
CA THR A 471 -28.95 -2.33 -32.97
C THR A 471 -28.11 -3.62 -33.01
N GLN A 472 -26.79 -3.56 -33.22
CA GLN A 472 -25.90 -4.73 -33.31
C GLN A 472 -24.90 -4.89 -32.13
N SER A 473 -25.11 -4.17 -31.02
CA SER A 473 -24.16 -4.05 -29.90
C SER A 473 -23.66 -5.40 -29.34
N LYS A 474 -24.50 -6.43 -29.26
CA LYS A 474 -24.08 -7.76 -28.74
C LYS A 474 -23.14 -8.52 -29.70
N ILE A 475 -23.37 -8.42 -31.01
CA ILE A 475 -22.57 -9.08 -32.04
C ILE A 475 -21.22 -8.39 -32.19
N ILE A 476 -21.22 -7.05 -32.09
CA ILE A 476 -20.01 -6.22 -32.20
C ILE A 476 -19.12 -6.38 -30.96
N ILE A 477 -19.69 -6.42 -29.75
CA ILE A 477 -18.94 -6.77 -28.54
C ILE A 477 -18.31 -8.16 -28.69
N GLY A 478 -19.06 -9.14 -29.22
CA GLY A 478 -18.55 -10.47 -29.55
C GLY A 478 -17.40 -10.45 -30.57
N ALA A 479 -17.53 -9.69 -31.66
CA ALA A 479 -16.52 -9.57 -32.72
C ALA A 479 -15.26 -8.82 -32.25
N VAL A 480 -15.41 -7.81 -31.41
CA VAL A 480 -14.30 -7.07 -30.79
C VAL A 480 -13.56 -7.95 -29.79
N ILE A 481 -14.27 -8.72 -28.95
CA ILE A 481 -13.67 -9.73 -28.07
C ILE A 481 -12.96 -10.83 -28.88
N LEU A 482 -13.55 -11.25 -30.01
CA LEU A 482 -12.96 -12.24 -30.92
C LEU A 482 -11.70 -11.68 -31.60
N MET A 483 -11.72 -10.45 -32.11
CA MET A 483 -10.54 -9.77 -32.66
C MET A 483 -9.46 -9.53 -31.60
N MET A 484 -9.85 -9.20 -30.36
CA MET A 484 -8.94 -9.09 -29.22
C MET A 484 -8.30 -10.44 -28.89
N GLY A 485 -9.08 -11.53 -28.93
CA GLY A 485 -8.59 -12.91 -28.80
C GLY A 485 -7.61 -13.26 -29.92
N ILE A 486 -7.94 -12.93 -31.16
CA ILE A 486 -7.09 -13.20 -32.33
C ILE A 486 -5.81 -12.36 -32.29
N CYS A 487 -5.87 -11.06 -31.97
CA CYS A 487 -4.68 -10.20 -31.85
C CYS A 487 -3.78 -10.62 -30.69
N SER A 488 -4.34 -10.98 -29.53
CA SER A 488 -3.56 -11.46 -28.38
C SER A 488 -2.92 -12.83 -28.63
N VAL A 489 -3.63 -13.75 -29.31
CA VAL A 489 -3.09 -15.05 -29.75
C VAL A 489 -2.02 -14.86 -30.83
N TYR A 490 -2.25 -14.02 -31.83
CA TYR A 490 -1.28 -13.71 -32.89
C TYR A 490 -0.04 -12.97 -32.34
N TYR A 491 -0.15 -12.29 -31.19
CA TYR A 491 0.99 -11.62 -30.54
C TYR A 491 1.79 -12.55 -29.61
N LEU A 492 1.13 -13.53 -28.99
CA LEU A 492 1.75 -14.48 -28.04
C LEU A 492 2.32 -15.74 -28.72
N PHE A 493 1.72 -16.24 -29.80
CA PHE A 493 2.08 -17.54 -30.38
C PHE A 493 3.23 -17.58 -31.40
N PRO A 494 3.49 -16.56 -32.25
CA PRO A 494 4.64 -16.58 -33.15
C PRO A 494 5.99 -16.54 -32.42
N ALA A 495 5.99 -16.17 -31.14
CA ALA A 495 7.17 -16.17 -30.28
C ALA A 495 7.53 -17.56 -29.72
N ARG A 496 6.63 -18.56 -29.82
CA ARG A 496 6.83 -19.90 -29.23
C ARG A 496 7.21 -20.99 -30.23
N ARG A 497 6.94 -20.80 -31.53
CA ARG A 497 7.29 -21.79 -32.57
C ARG A 497 8.70 -21.56 -33.12
N ARG A 498 9.67 -22.11 -32.40
CA ARG A 498 10.88 -22.83 -32.87
C ARG A 498 11.75 -23.03 -31.62
N PHE A 499 11.39 -24.06 -30.85
CA PHE A 499 12.40 -24.88 -30.19
C PHE A 499 13.25 -25.54 -31.25
#